data_AF-A0A3N5TNN9-F1
#
_entry.id   AF-A0A3N5TNN9-F1
#
_cell.length_a   1.000
_cell.length_b   1.000
_cell.length_c   1.000
_cell.angle_alpha   90.00
_cell.angle_beta   90.00
_cell.angle_gamma   90.00
#
_symmetry.space_group_name_H-M   'P 1'
#
loop_
_entity.id
_entity.type
_entity.pdbx_description
1 polymer ?
#
loop_
_entity_poly.entity_id
_entity_poly.type
_entity_poly.pdbx_seq_one_letter_code
_entity_poly.pdbx_strand_id
1 'polypeptide(L)'
;MKRLFTLFFMIALVVTQLFTTASASRSKKWKQLDEPQILLSVSRPASGSFFKEGQSPTVKVVLKDTKGKPLLPGDFATLNLYLYGPEDQSKTRTAVELLNAETDRSKRPHHYIDLLTNPEVEADGNVLRYRLNPVTSEEPGTYTASLYAVLKESSLIQTMKLANLQIKTATVEKPVVDKVKCAACHEGASNGKLYLHHIDPTSRGLGSWSLDYVPVASCKSCHNQDGYAAYNNPASPTGKTPDPIVRRVHGVHMGEELKNPFNTDPTTGDFRSYTGVIFPADVKNCTVCHVDDRWKTKPSRGACGACHDDILFGEVNGSLPAPMRGHIGGPQANDLACSTCHPADSGGVKAVAEAHKVPPAPMNEALVSMTPPGNGKFYVAGETPKVTVVIKDDKGNPL
;
A
#
# COMPACT_ATOMS: atom_id res chain seq x y z
N MET A 1 76.00 32.28 -11.87
CA MET A 1 76.34 30.84 -12.03
C MET A 1 75.03 30.07 -11.92
N LYS A 2 74.47 29.65 -13.06
CA LYS A 2 74.42 28.24 -13.55
C LYS A 2 73.49 27.37 -12.69
N ARG A 3 72.29 27.02 -13.23
CA ARG A 3 71.87 25.67 -13.70
C ARG A 3 71.52 24.74 -12.51
N LEU A 4 70.41 23.99 -12.44
CA LEU A 4 69.68 23.15 -13.41
C LEU A 4 68.36 22.75 -12.66
N PHE A 5 67.17 22.94 -13.24
CA PHE A 5 66.27 21.92 -13.84
C PHE A 5 65.36 21.10 -12.91
N THR A 6 64.05 21.19 -13.24
CA THR A 6 62.97 20.18 -13.18
C THR A 6 62.60 19.56 -11.83
N LEU A 7 61.35 19.74 -11.39
CA LEU A 7 60.20 18.87 -11.74
C LEU A 7 59.02 19.19 -10.80
N PHE A 8 57.92 19.73 -11.33
CA PHE A 8 56.52 19.30 -11.12
C PHE A 8 55.51 20.44 -11.39
N PHE A 9 54.91 20.33 -12.59
CA PHE A 9 53.51 20.62 -12.93
C PHE A 9 52.97 22.06 -12.92
N MET A 10 53.02 22.65 -14.11
CA MET A 10 51.82 23.17 -14.78
C MET A 10 50.64 22.20 -14.57
N ILE A 11 49.56 22.65 -13.92
CA ILE A 11 48.13 22.50 -14.25
C ILE A 11 47.38 23.22 -13.12
N ALA A 12 47.06 24.49 -13.33
CA ALA A 12 46.10 25.25 -12.51
C ALA A 12 45.50 26.40 -13.33
N LEU A 13 45.16 26.13 -14.58
CA LEU A 13 44.24 26.92 -15.39
C LEU A 13 43.35 25.90 -16.08
N VAL A 14 42.02 26.07 -15.99
CA VAL A 14 40.95 25.14 -16.41
C VAL A 14 40.52 24.09 -15.36
N VAL A 15 40.15 24.52 -14.14
CA VAL A 15 39.16 23.77 -13.30
C VAL A 15 38.30 24.77 -12.52
N THR A 16 37.52 25.61 -13.22
CA THR A 16 36.41 26.35 -12.58
C THR A 16 35.32 26.75 -13.58
N GLN A 17 35.11 25.92 -14.60
CA GLN A 17 33.98 26.03 -15.53
C GLN A 17 33.34 24.67 -15.85
N LEU A 18 33.30 23.77 -14.85
CA LEU A 18 32.64 22.46 -14.98
C LEU A 18 31.60 22.15 -13.89
N PHE A 19 31.20 23.13 -13.07
CA PHE A 19 30.15 22.94 -12.05
C PHE A 19 28.89 23.76 -12.25
N THR A 20 28.61 24.22 -13.47
CA THR A 20 27.33 24.87 -13.81
C THR A 20 27.00 24.76 -15.31
N THR A 21 26.83 23.54 -15.85
CA THR A 21 25.97 23.24 -17.04
C THR A 21 25.91 21.73 -17.37
N ALA A 22 25.89 20.85 -16.38
CA ALA A 22 25.74 19.40 -16.61
C ALA A 22 24.58 18.76 -15.82
N SER A 23 23.54 19.53 -15.49
CA SER A 23 22.34 19.02 -14.81
C SER A 23 21.07 18.98 -15.69
N ALA A 24 21.18 19.04 -17.03
CA ALA A 24 19.98 19.11 -17.87
C ALA A 24 20.05 18.44 -19.26
N SER A 25 20.97 17.51 -19.57
CA SER A 25 20.93 16.85 -20.89
C SER A 25 21.40 15.40 -21.00
N ARG A 26 21.35 14.63 -19.91
CA ARG A 26 21.42 13.15 -19.99
C ARG A 26 20.44 12.44 -19.06
N SER A 27 19.18 12.86 -19.03
CA SER A 27 18.14 11.85 -18.92
C SER A 27 18.06 11.17 -20.28
N LYS A 28 18.75 10.03 -20.45
CA LYS A 28 18.17 9.02 -21.31
C LYS A 28 16.78 8.83 -20.71
N LYS A 29 15.74 9.33 -21.40
CA LYS A 29 14.35 9.02 -21.10
C LYS A 29 14.31 7.51 -20.97
N TRP A 30 14.35 7.01 -19.74
CA TRP A 30 13.67 5.78 -19.43
C TRP A 30 12.24 6.11 -19.83
N LYS A 31 11.85 5.68 -21.04
CA LYS A 31 10.45 5.73 -21.45
C LYS A 31 9.71 5.15 -20.26
N GLN A 32 8.85 5.94 -19.65
CA GLN A 32 7.77 5.41 -18.83
C GLN A 32 7.27 4.19 -19.59
N LEU A 33 7.44 2.98 -19.02
CA LEU A 33 7.05 1.76 -19.70
C LEU A 33 5.59 1.97 -20.07
N ASP A 34 5.34 2.12 -21.37
CA ASP A 34 4.03 2.54 -21.84
C ASP A 34 3.02 1.48 -21.36
N GLU A 35 2.04 1.86 -20.55
CA GLU A 35 1.05 0.92 -20.03
C GLU A 35 0.05 0.56 -21.14
N PRO A 36 -0.35 -0.71 -21.28
CA PRO A 36 -1.41 -1.05 -22.21
C PRO A 36 -2.70 -0.30 -21.82
N GLN A 37 -3.41 0.23 -22.80
CA GLN A 37 -4.66 0.98 -22.60
C GLN A 37 -5.83 0.04 -22.35
N ILE A 38 -5.76 -0.72 -21.25
CA ILE A 38 -6.84 -1.60 -20.83
C ILE A 38 -7.91 -0.78 -20.13
N LEU A 39 -9.15 -0.90 -20.58
CA LEU A 39 -10.30 -0.24 -19.99
C LEU A 39 -11.18 -1.28 -19.30
N LEU A 40 -11.45 -1.08 -18.01
CA LEU A 40 -12.38 -1.88 -17.22
C LEU A 40 -13.62 -1.04 -16.93
N SER A 41 -14.80 -1.63 -17.12
CA SER A 41 -16.07 -1.00 -16.79
C SER A 41 -17.09 -2.04 -16.33
N VAL A 42 -18.07 -1.61 -15.55
CA VAL A 42 -19.22 -2.42 -15.15
C VAL A 42 -20.48 -1.79 -15.77
N SER A 43 -21.45 -2.63 -16.16
CA SER A 43 -22.74 -2.16 -16.64
C SER A 43 -23.43 -1.26 -15.62
N ARG A 44 -24.38 -0.45 -16.09
CA ARG A 44 -25.23 0.33 -15.20
C ARG A 44 -26.36 -0.54 -14.65
N PRO A 45 -26.80 -0.32 -13.40
CA PRO A 45 -27.99 -0.97 -12.87
C PRO A 45 -29.22 -0.69 -13.75
N ALA A 46 -30.12 -1.66 -13.89
CA ALA A 46 -31.32 -1.53 -14.72
C ALA A 46 -32.28 -0.44 -14.22
N SER A 47 -32.27 -0.13 -12.92
CA SER A 47 -33.03 0.98 -12.32
C SER A 47 -32.29 1.56 -11.11
N GLY A 48 -31.93 2.84 -11.17
CA GLY A 48 -31.32 3.58 -10.06
C GLY A 48 -29.79 3.62 -10.07
N SER A 49 -29.21 3.91 -8.90
CA SER A 49 -27.78 4.14 -8.69
C SER A 49 -27.00 2.92 -8.17
N PHE A 50 -27.67 1.79 -7.93
CA PHE A 50 -27.08 0.56 -7.38
C PHE A 50 -27.78 -0.70 -7.88
N PHE A 51 -27.08 -1.84 -7.84
CA PHE A 51 -27.65 -3.14 -8.16
C PHE A 51 -28.43 -3.71 -6.97
N LYS A 52 -29.65 -4.14 -7.23
CA LYS A 52 -30.53 -4.82 -6.26
C LYS A 52 -30.33 -6.33 -6.32
N GLU A 53 -30.79 -7.02 -5.30
CA GLU A 53 -30.87 -8.48 -5.28
C GLU A 53 -31.56 -9.02 -6.55
N GLY A 54 -31.01 -10.10 -7.10
CA GLY A 54 -31.46 -10.70 -8.37
C GLY A 54 -30.93 -10.01 -9.64
N GLN A 55 -30.30 -8.84 -9.56
CA GLN A 55 -29.70 -8.18 -10.72
C GLN A 55 -28.28 -8.68 -10.97
N SER A 56 -27.93 -8.89 -12.24
CA SER A 56 -26.60 -9.35 -12.68
C SER A 56 -25.83 -8.20 -13.36
N PRO A 57 -24.78 -7.65 -12.74
CA PRO A 57 -23.87 -6.74 -13.43
C PRO A 57 -23.10 -7.45 -14.56
N THR A 58 -22.66 -6.69 -15.56
CA THR A 58 -21.77 -7.18 -16.63
C THR A 58 -20.47 -6.40 -16.58
N VAL A 59 -19.36 -7.11 -16.42
CA VAL A 59 -18.02 -6.55 -16.56
C VAL A 59 -17.66 -6.50 -18.04
N LYS A 60 -17.17 -5.36 -18.50
CA LYS A 60 -16.65 -5.17 -19.85
C LYS A 60 -15.19 -4.74 -19.79
N VAL A 61 -14.34 -5.47 -20.52
CA VAL A 61 -12.92 -5.18 -20.68
C VAL A 61 -12.64 -4.84 -22.14
N VAL A 62 -11.95 -3.73 -22.40
CA VAL A 62 -11.45 -3.38 -23.73
C VAL A 62 -9.93 -3.43 -23.72
N LEU A 63 -9.37 -4.26 -24.60
CA LEU A 63 -7.95 -4.55 -24.69
C LEU A 63 -7.31 -3.70 -25.78
N LYS A 64 -6.37 -2.85 -25.41
CA LYS A 64 -5.59 -2.04 -26.35
C LYS A 64 -4.15 -1.95 -25.90
N ASP A 65 -3.24 -1.87 -26.87
CA ASP A 65 -1.84 -1.59 -26.64
C ASP A 65 -1.65 -0.13 -26.22
N THR A 66 -0.38 0.25 -26.09
CA THR A 66 0.06 1.57 -25.66
C THR A 66 -0.25 2.67 -26.65
N LYS A 67 -0.44 2.31 -27.92
CA LYS A 67 -0.77 3.18 -29.06
C LYS A 67 -2.27 3.16 -29.38
N GLY A 68 -3.08 2.46 -28.59
CA GLY A 68 -4.51 2.31 -28.79
C GLY A 68 -4.92 1.27 -29.83
N LYS A 69 -3.97 0.49 -30.37
CA LYS A 69 -4.27 -0.62 -31.28
C LYS A 69 -4.94 -1.76 -30.49
N PRO A 70 -5.95 -2.45 -31.05
CA PRO A 70 -6.56 -3.60 -30.40
C PRO A 70 -5.54 -4.70 -30.10
N LEU A 71 -5.60 -5.23 -28.88
CA LEU A 71 -4.94 -6.47 -28.46
C LEU A 71 -5.99 -7.58 -28.34
N LEU A 72 -5.62 -8.82 -28.61
CA LEU A 72 -6.48 -9.98 -28.46
C LEU A 72 -6.19 -10.70 -27.13
N PRO A 73 -7.13 -11.50 -26.59
CA PRO A 73 -6.89 -12.28 -25.38
C PRO A 73 -5.64 -13.17 -25.48
N GLY A 74 -5.35 -13.68 -26.68
CA GLY A 74 -4.15 -14.48 -26.97
C GLY A 74 -2.82 -13.77 -26.72
N ASP A 75 -2.80 -12.44 -26.65
CA ASP A 75 -1.60 -11.62 -26.40
C ASP A 75 -1.24 -11.52 -24.90
N PHE A 76 -2.12 -11.99 -24.01
CA PHE A 76 -1.96 -11.88 -22.55
C PHE A 76 -1.51 -13.18 -21.90
N ALA A 77 -0.51 -13.09 -21.02
CA ALA A 77 -0.10 -14.18 -20.13
C ALA A 77 -1.00 -14.27 -18.90
N THR A 78 -1.63 -13.16 -18.51
CA THR A 78 -2.54 -13.08 -17.37
C THR A 78 -3.64 -12.08 -17.70
N LEU A 79 -4.89 -12.44 -17.39
CA LEU A 79 -6.03 -11.55 -17.48
C LEU A 79 -7.05 -11.93 -16.37
N ASN A 80 -6.69 -11.59 -15.14
CA ASN A 80 -7.44 -12.03 -13.96
C ASN A 80 -8.40 -10.94 -13.48
N LEU A 81 -9.68 -11.30 -13.37
CA LEU A 81 -10.74 -10.47 -12.81
C LEU A 81 -10.99 -10.85 -11.34
N TYR A 82 -11.00 -9.85 -10.47
CA TYR A 82 -11.35 -9.98 -9.06
C TYR A 82 -12.52 -9.04 -8.75
N LEU A 83 -13.26 -9.36 -7.69
CA LEU A 83 -14.36 -8.54 -7.19
C LEU A 83 -14.38 -8.60 -5.67
N TYR A 84 -14.36 -7.44 -5.03
CA TYR A 84 -14.38 -7.36 -3.57
C TYR A 84 -15.26 -6.21 -3.09
N GLY A 85 -15.72 -6.31 -1.85
CA GLY A 85 -16.51 -5.28 -1.18
C GLY A 85 -17.15 -5.81 0.11
N PRO A 86 -17.87 -4.95 0.85
CA PRO A 86 -17.92 -3.49 0.69
C PRO A 86 -16.57 -2.82 1.03
N GLU A 87 -16.43 -1.50 0.85
CA GLU A 87 -15.16 -0.77 1.03
C GLU A 87 -14.69 -0.70 2.49
N ASP A 88 -15.60 -0.85 3.46
CA ASP A 88 -15.24 -0.99 4.88
C ASP A 88 -14.37 -2.24 5.10
N GLN A 89 -13.10 -2.03 5.40
CA GLN A 89 -12.06 -3.04 5.57
C GLN A 89 -12.40 -4.14 6.59
N SER A 90 -13.24 -3.85 7.59
CA SER A 90 -13.69 -4.85 8.57
C SER A 90 -14.67 -5.87 7.97
N LYS A 91 -15.32 -5.49 6.86
CA LYS A 91 -16.32 -6.27 6.15
C LYS A 91 -15.85 -6.75 4.78
N THR A 92 -14.85 -6.07 4.19
CA THR A 92 -14.38 -6.36 2.84
C THR A 92 -13.98 -7.82 2.69
N ARG A 93 -14.64 -8.50 1.76
CA ARG A 93 -14.32 -9.87 1.33
C ARG A 93 -14.29 -9.92 -0.19
N THR A 94 -13.68 -10.97 -0.73
CA THR A 94 -13.92 -11.30 -2.14
C THR A 94 -15.38 -11.74 -2.30
N ALA A 95 -16.11 -11.11 -3.22
CA ALA A 95 -17.53 -11.36 -3.45
C ALA A 95 -17.71 -12.59 -4.34
N VAL A 96 -17.36 -13.77 -3.83
CA VAL A 96 -17.25 -15.00 -4.61
C VAL A 96 -18.58 -15.44 -5.24
N GLU A 97 -19.71 -15.27 -4.54
CA GLU A 97 -21.03 -15.62 -5.07
C GLU A 97 -21.37 -14.80 -6.31
N LEU A 98 -21.32 -13.46 -6.19
CA LEU A 98 -21.50 -12.52 -7.29
C LEU A 98 -20.46 -12.73 -8.42
N LEU A 99 -19.22 -13.06 -8.08
CA LEU A 99 -18.15 -13.30 -9.05
C LEU A 99 -18.27 -14.65 -9.78
N ASN A 100 -19.16 -15.55 -9.33
CA ASN A 100 -19.23 -16.95 -9.77
C ASN A 100 -17.92 -17.72 -9.50
N ALA A 101 -17.41 -17.59 -8.27
CA ALA A 101 -16.20 -18.25 -7.79
C ALA A 101 -16.45 -18.89 -6.41
N GLU A 102 -15.41 -19.51 -5.85
CA GLU A 102 -15.49 -20.22 -4.57
C GLU A 102 -14.42 -19.73 -3.57
N THR A 103 -14.67 -19.94 -2.28
CA THR A 103 -13.65 -19.80 -1.22
C THR A 103 -12.79 -21.06 -1.07
N ASP A 104 -13.30 -22.21 -1.50
CA ASP A 104 -12.55 -23.46 -1.52
C ASP A 104 -11.40 -23.40 -2.53
N ARG A 105 -10.18 -23.30 -2.02
CA ARG A 105 -8.94 -23.16 -2.80
C ARG A 105 -8.59 -24.41 -3.61
N SER A 106 -9.24 -25.54 -3.34
CA SER A 106 -9.10 -26.77 -4.15
C SER A 106 -9.90 -26.72 -5.45
N LYS A 107 -10.90 -25.83 -5.54
CA LYS A 107 -11.76 -25.66 -6.72
C LYS A 107 -11.24 -24.59 -7.67
N ARG A 108 -11.79 -24.57 -8.89
CA ARG A 108 -11.55 -23.54 -9.90
C ARG A 108 -12.88 -23.14 -10.54
N PRO A 109 -13.18 -21.84 -10.71
CA PRO A 109 -12.43 -20.70 -10.16
C PRO A 109 -12.54 -20.57 -8.63
N HIS A 110 -11.54 -19.97 -7.98
CA HIS A 110 -11.62 -19.58 -6.57
C HIS A 110 -11.11 -18.15 -6.41
N HIS A 111 -11.88 -17.29 -5.75
CA HIS A 111 -11.61 -15.86 -5.49
C HIS A 111 -11.33 -14.93 -6.70
N TYR A 112 -11.09 -15.46 -7.90
CA TYR A 112 -10.87 -14.70 -9.12
C TYR A 112 -11.31 -15.50 -10.34
N ILE A 113 -11.56 -14.81 -11.45
CA ILE A 113 -11.87 -15.39 -12.76
C ILE A 113 -10.69 -15.14 -13.68
N ASP A 114 -10.15 -16.21 -14.28
CA ASP A 114 -9.21 -16.10 -15.39
C ASP A 114 -10.00 -15.87 -16.69
N LEU A 115 -9.94 -14.65 -17.22
CA LEU A 115 -10.70 -14.28 -18.42
C LEU A 115 -10.17 -14.94 -19.70
N LEU A 116 -8.99 -15.57 -19.64
CA LEU A 116 -8.43 -16.29 -20.79
C LEU A 116 -9.00 -17.70 -20.94
N THR A 117 -9.46 -18.30 -19.84
CA THR A 117 -9.82 -19.72 -19.78
C THR A 117 -11.25 -19.97 -19.32
N ASN A 118 -11.91 -19.00 -18.68
CA ASN A 118 -13.27 -19.17 -18.22
C ASN A 118 -14.26 -19.23 -19.42
N PRO A 119 -15.07 -20.30 -19.54
CA PRO A 119 -15.95 -20.52 -20.70
C PRO A 119 -17.15 -19.56 -20.77
N GLU A 120 -17.48 -18.85 -19.70
CA GLU A 120 -18.57 -17.86 -19.65
C GLU A 120 -18.14 -16.48 -20.18
N VAL A 121 -16.86 -16.32 -20.55
CA VAL A 121 -16.34 -15.06 -21.10
C VAL A 121 -16.72 -14.95 -22.57
N GLU A 122 -17.49 -13.91 -22.89
CA GLU A 122 -17.85 -13.57 -24.26
C GLU A 122 -16.77 -12.68 -24.86
N ALA A 123 -16.02 -13.21 -25.84
CA ALA A 123 -14.97 -12.49 -26.55
C ALA A 123 -15.46 -12.01 -27.93
N ASP A 124 -15.32 -10.72 -28.20
CA ASP A 124 -15.56 -10.08 -29.50
C ASP A 124 -14.33 -9.25 -29.87
N GLY A 125 -13.38 -9.90 -30.54
CA GLY A 125 -12.08 -9.32 -30.87
C GLY A 125 -11.32 -8.86 -29.62
N ASN A 126 -11.18 -7.55 -29.46
CA ASN A 126 -10.49 -6.93 -28.33
C ASN A 126 -11.42 -6.52 -27.18
N VAL A 127 -12.69 -6.92 -27.22
CA VAL A 127 -13.67 -6.63 -26.19
C VAL A 127 -14.10 -7.93 -25.52
N LEU A 128 -13.92 -8.01 -24.20
CA LEU A 128 -14.42 -9.13 -23.39
C LEU A 128 -15.60 -8.67 -22.56
N ARG A 129 -16.59 -9.55 -22.41
CA ARG A 129 -17.71 -9.37 -21.47
C ARG A 129 -17.80 -10.59 -20.57
N TYR A 130 -18.02 -10.33 -19.29
CA TYR A 130 -18.24 -11.34 -18.28
C TYR A 130 -19.47 -10.96 -17.46
N ARG A 131 -20.50 -11.79 -17.49
CA ARG A 131 -21.73 -11.57 -16.73
C ARG A 131 -21.53 -12.14 -15.33
N LEU A 132 -21.64 -11.28 -14.32
CA LEU A 132 -21.62 -11.69 -12.93
C LEU A 132 -22.92 -12.45 -12.59
N ASN A 133 -22.88 -13.25 -11.52
CA ASN A 133 -24.08 -13.85 -10.97
C ASN A 133 -25.06 -12.76 -10.49
N PRO A 134 -26.34 -13.11 -10.24
CA PRO A 134 -27.25 -12.20 -9.56
C PRO A 134 -26.70 -11.81 -8.17
N VAL A 135 -26.90 -10.56 -7.76
CA VAL A 135 -26.66 -10.13 -6.37
C VAL A 135 -27.53 -10.97 -5.44
N THR A 136 -26.94 -11.54 -4.40
CA THR A 136 -27.57 -12.42 -3.40
C THR A 136 -27.23 -11.93 -1.99
N SER A 137 -26.19 -12.48 -1.38
CA SER A 137 -25.84 -12.32 0.03
C SER A 137 -24.96 -11.10 0.31
N GLU A 138 -24.53 -10.37 -0.73
CA GLU A 138 -23.63 -9.23 -0.61
C GLU A 138 -24.19 -8.16 0.34
N GLU A 139 -23.37 -7.69 1.27
CA GLU A 139 -23.69 -6.56 2.14
C GLU A 139 -23.90 -5.27 1.31
N PRO A 140 -24.76 -4.34 1.74
CA PRO A 140 -24.87 -3.05 1.08
C PRO A 140 -23.56 -2.25 1.15
N GLY A 141 -23.07 -1.76 0.01
CA GLY A 141 -21.91 -0.87 -0.02
C GLY A 141 -21.29 -0.67 -1.40
N THR A 142 -20.09 -0.09 -1.39
CA THR A 142 -19.25 0.11 -2.57
C THR A 142 -18.38 -1.10 -2.80
N TYR A 143 -18.54 -1.72 -3.97
CA TYR A 143 -17.72 -2.84 -4.42
C TYR A 143 -16.77 -2.35 -5.52
N THR A 144 -15.68 -3.10 -5.71
CA THR A 144 -14.68 -2.81 -6.73
C THR A 144 -14.39 -4.07 -7.53
N ALA A 145 -14.64 -4.00 -8.83
CA ALA A 145 -14.08 -4.94 -9.79
C ALA A 145 -12.64 -4.50 -10.10
N SER A 146 -11.70 -5.44 -10.12
CA SER A 146 -10.32 -5.16 -10.51
C SER A 146 -9.81 -6.16 -11.53
N LEU A 147 -9.04 -5.68 -12.49
CA LEU A 147 -8.44 -6.50 -13.54
C LEU A 147 -6.92 -6.37 -13.48
N TYR A 148 -6.23 -7.50 -13.31
CA TYR A 148 -4.77 -7.59 -13.46
C TYR A 148 -4.42 -8.24 -14.80
N ALA A 149 -3.65 -7.52 -15.61
CA ALA A 149 -3.30 -7.94 -16.96
C ALA A 149 -1.78 -7.89 -17.17
N VAL A 150 -1.23 -8.92 -17.83
CA VAL A 150 0.20 -9.02 -18.17
C VAL A 150 0.32 -9.53 -19.61
N LEU A 151 1.13 -8.88 -20.45
CA LEU A 151 1.36 -9.35 -21.82
C LEU A 151 2.33 -10.54 -21.89
N LYS A 152 2.12 -11.43 -22.87
CA LYS A 152 3.02 -12.57 -23.13
C LYS A 152 4.38 -12.12 -23.62
N GLU A 153 4.45 -11.04 -24.40
CA GLU A 153 5.71 -10.54 -24.96
C GLU A 153 6.69 -10.08 -23.89
N SER A 154 6.19 -9.59 -22.76
CA SER A 154 7.02 -9.18 -21.63
C SER A 154 6.20 -9.05 -20.34
N SER A 155 6.67 -9.69 -19.27
CA SER A 155 6.11 -9.54 -17.92
C SER A 155 6.27 -8.13 -17.33
N LEU A 156 7.10 -7.28 -17.96
CA LEU A 156 7.24 -5.87 -17.59
C LEU A 156 6.05 -5.02 -18.06
N ILE A 157 5.32 -5.49 -19.08
CA ILE A 157 4.14 -4.80 -19.63
C ILE A 157 2.91 -5.39 -18.97
N GLN A 158 2.51 -4.72 -17.90
CA GLN A 158 1.42 -5.12 -17.02
C GLN A 158 0.60 -3.89 -16.62
N THR A 159 -0.66 -4.11 -16.25
CA THR A 159 -1.53 -3.07 -15.71
C THR A 159 -2.50 -3.68 -14.72
N MET A 160 -2.91 -2.86 -13.74
CA MET A 160 -4.10 -3.11 -12.94
C MET A 160 -5.11 -1.99 -13.20
N LYS A 161 -6.39 -2.34 -13.30
CA LYS A 161 -7.48 -1.38 -13.48
C LYS A 161 -8.61 -1.69 -12.50
N LEU A 162 -9.27 -0.65 -12.02
CA LEU A 162 -10.35 -0.72 -11.04
C LEU A 162 -11.63 -0.11 -11.63
N ALA A 163 -12.78 -0.68 -11.29
CA ALA A 163 -14.09 -0.12 -11.60
C ALA A 163 -15.04 -0.37 -10.43
N ASN A 164 -15.66 0.68 -9.92
CA ASN A 164 -16.55 0.58 -8.78
C ASN A 164 -17.99 0.32 -9.22
N LEU A 165 -18.74 -0.38 -8.37
CA LEU A 165 -20.17 -0.59 -8.47
C LEU A 165 -20.81 -0.49 -7.08
N GLN A 166 -22.08 -0.11 -7.03
CA GLN A 166 -22.84 -0.03 -5.78
C GLN A 166 -23.80 -1.21 -5.68
N ILE A 167 -23.82 -1.87 -4.52
CA ILE A 167 -24.69 -3.01 -4.23
C ILE A 167 -25.65 -2.63 -3.11
N LYS A 168 -26.95 -2.81 -3.32
CA LYS A 168 -28.07 -2.59 -2.37
C LYS A 168 -28.20 -1.18 -1.74
N THR A 169 -27.27 -0.26 -1.95
CA THR A 169 -27.31 1.12 -1.45
C THR A 169 -26.72 2.09 -2.47
N ALA A 170 -27.22 3.33 -2.49
CA ALA A 170 -26.65 4.41 -3.30
C ALA A 170 -25.43 5.08 -2.64
N THR A 171 -25.20 4.80 -1.35
CA THR A 171 -24.16 5.45 -0.56
C THR A 171 -22.77 4.99 -0.98
N VAL A 172 -21.99 5.91 -1.53
CA VAL A 172 -20.58 5.66 -1.86
C VAL A 172 -19.75 5.71 -0.58
N GLU A 173 -19.06 4.62 -0.29
CA GLU A 173 -18.12 4.54 0.81
C GLU A 173 -16.78 5.19 0.44
N LYS A 174 -16.16 5.83 1.43
CA LYS A 174 -14.86 6.50 1.24
C LYS A 174 -13.73 5.63 1.77
N PRO A 175 -12.59 5.57 1.05
CA PRO A 175 -11.40 4.89 1.56
C PRO A 175 -10.88 5.55 2.84
N VAL A 176 -10.25 4.76 3.70
CA VAL A 176 -9.66 5.20 4.99
C VAL A 176 -8.27 5.82 4.85
N VAL A 177 -7.63 5.60 3.69
CA VAL A 177 -6.26 5.99 3.34
C VAL A 177 -6.25 6.37 1.86
N ASP A 178 -5.41 7.34 1.49
CA ASP A 178 -5.23 7.78 0.11
C ASP A 178 -3.86 7.33 -0.45
N LYS A 179 -3.78 7.07 -1.75
CA LYS A 179 -2.54 6.72 -2.46
C LYS A 179 -1.41 7.71 -2.19
N VAL A 180 -1.70 9.00 -2.13
CA VAL A 180 -0.70 10.06 -1.94
C VAL A 180 0.06 9.88 -0.63
N LYS A 181 -0.60 9.35 0.40
CA LYS A 181 0.04 9.06 1.70
C LYS A 181 1.11 7.98 1.58
N CYS A 182 0.85 6.94 0.79
CA CYS A 182 1.84 5.89 0.50
C CYS A 182 2.97 6.43 -0.40
N ALA A 183 2.60 7.21 -1.42
CA ALA A 183 3.53 7.77 -2.40
C ALA A 183 4.60 8.68 -1.78
N ALA A 184 4.29 9.34 -0.65
CA ALA A 184 5.23 10.19 0.08
C ALA A 184 6.56 9.48 0.44
N CYS A 185 6.54 8.15 0.63
CA CYS A 185 7.73 7.36 0.93
C CYS A 185 8.06 6.33 -0.16
N HIS A 186 7.04 5.80 -0.86
CA HIS A 186 7.20 4.66 -1.76
C HIS A 186 7.27 5.02 -3.25
N GLU A 187 7.02 6.27 -3.64
CA GLU A 187 7.06 6.65 -5.05
C GLU A 187 8.51 6.82 -5.54
N GLY A 188 8.88 6.06 -6.57
CA GLY A 188 10.18 6.20 -7.19
C GLY A 188 10.23 7.43 -8.08
N ALA A 189 11.06 8.40 -7.70
CA ALA A 189 11.23 9.67 -8.43
C ALA A 189 11.61 9.50 -9.92
N SER A 190 12.20 8.36 -10.30
CA SER A 190 12.65 8.10 -11.67
C SER A 190 11.56 7.58 -12.61
N ASN A 191 10.47 7.02 -12.09
CA ASN A 191 9.46 6.34 -12.90
C ASN A 191 8.01 6.51 -12.43
N GLY A 192 7.78 7.16 -11.28
CA GLY A 192 6.44 7.39 -10.71
C GLY A 192 5.72 6.12 -10.23
N LYS A 193 6.44 5.00 -10.12
CA LYS A 193 5.89 3.73 -9.63
C LYS A 193 6.04 3.65 -8.12
N LEU A 194 5.12 2.93 -7.48
CA LEU A 194 5.20 2.64 -6.06
C LEU A 194 6.05 1.40 -5.84
N TYR A 195 7.11 1.55 -5.05
CA TYR A 195 8.02 0.49 -4.63
C TYR A 195 7.50 -0.12 -3.33
N LEU A 196 6.56 -1.05 -3.49
CA LEU A 196 5.95 -1.85 -2.43
C LEU A 196 6.27 -3.33 -2.67
N HIS A 197 5.63 -4.22 -1.93
CA HIS A 197 6.01 -5.63 -1.88
C HIS A 197 6.00 -6.37 -3.23
N HIS A 198 5.07 -6.04 -4.14
CA HIS A 198 4.96 -6.80 -5.38
C HIS A 198 5.98 -6.38 -6.43
N ILE A 199 6.64 -5.22 -6.29
CA ILE A 199 7.65 -4.78 -7.26
C ILE A 199 8.90 -5.64 -7.24
N ASP A 200 9.17 -6.32 -6.12
CA ASP A 200 10.38 -7.10 -5.94
C ASP A 200 10.41 -8.29 -6.90
N PRO A 201 11.54 -8.52 -7.60
CA PRO A 201 11.71 -9.72 -8.40
C PRO A 201 11.55 -10.97 -7.53
N THR A 202 10.81 -11.95 -8.06
CA THR A 202 10.64 -13.25 -7.39
C THR A 202 11.19 -14.35 -8.30
N SER A 203 11.23 -15.59 -7.81
CA SER A 203 11.52 -16.76 -8.66
C SER A 203 10.56 -16.90 -9.86
N ARG A 204 9.44 -16.17 -9.87
CA ARG A 204 8.43 -16.17 -10.94
C ARG A 204 8.57 -15.00 -11.93
N GLY A 205 9.52 -14.08 -11.74
CA GLY A 205 9.79 -13.00 -12.71
C GLY A 205 10.22 -11.67 -12.10
N LEU A 206 10.13 -10.61 -12.91
CA LEU A 206 10.67 -9.27 -12.64
C LEU A 206 9.81 -8.40 -11.68
N GLY A 207 8.88 -9.01 -10.94
CA GLY A 207 7.94 -8.31 -10.08
C GLY A 207 6.67 -7.81 -10.79
N SER A 208 5.66 -7.52 -9.98
CA SER A 208 4.30 -7.13 -10.36
C SER A 208 3.95 -5.71 -9.88
N TRP A 209 4.71 -4.71 -10.35
CA TRP A 209 4.55 -3.31 -9.97
C TRP A 209 3.12 -2.77 -10.15
N SER A 210 2.35 -3.30 -11.11
CA SER A 210 1.00 -2.79 -11.37
C SER A 210 -0.02 -3.20 -10.30
N LEU A 211 0.26 -4.25 -9.51
CA LEU A 211 -0.55 -4.61 -8.34
C LEU A 211 -0.47 -3.56 -7.22
N ASP A 212 0.58 -2.74 -7.22
CA ASP A 212 0.85 -1.74 -6.19
C ASP A 212 0.43 -0.32 -6.60
N TYR A 213 -0.20 -0.13 -7.77
CA TYR A 213 -0.35 1.19 -8.38
C TYR A 213 -1.30 2.17 -7.64
N VAL A 214 -2.32 1.65 -6.94
CA VAL A 214 -3.24 2.39 -6.06
C VAL A 214 -3.40 1.59 -4.77
N PRO A 215 -2.48 1.78 -3.80
CA PRO A 215 -2.49 1.02 -2.56
C PRO A 215 -3.82 1.12 -1.83
N VAL A 216 -4.09 0.11 -1.02
CA VAL A 216 -5.42 -0.20 -0.44
C VAL A 216 -6.42 -0.69 -1.48
N ALA A 217 -6.76 0.11 -2.49
CA ALA A 217 -7.76 -0.31 -3.48
C ALA A 217 -7.28 -1.49 -4.35
N SER A 218 -6.03 -1.50 -4.80
CA SER A 218 -5.48 -2.65 -5.53
C SER A 218 -5.21 -3.84 -4.61
N CYS A 219 -4.65 -3.59 -3.44
CA CYS A 219 -4.28 -4.63 -2.48
C CYS A 219 -5.51 -5.41 -1.99
N LYS A 220 -6.63 -4.74 -1.71
CA LYS A 220 -7.90 -5.36 -1.27
C LYS A 220 -8.47 -6.39 -2.26
N SER A 221 -8.07 -6.35 -3.53
CA SER A 221 -8.41 -7.40 -4.51
C SER A 221 -7.97 -8.79 -4.05
N CYS A 222 -6.89 -8.87 -3.27
CA CYS A 222 -6.33 -10.12 -2.76
C CYS A 222 -6.26 -10.16 -1.23
N HIS A 223 -5.88 -9.05 -0.59
CA HIS A 223 -5.62 -8.91 0.84
C HIS A 223 -6.85 -8.38 1.60
N ASN A 224 -7.89 -9.19 1.70
CA ASN A 224 -9.13 -8.87 2.41
C ASN A 224 -9.50 -9.99 3.41
N GLN A 225 -10.66 -9.89 4.08
CA GLN A 225 -11.02 -10.79 5.18
C GLN A 225 -11.24 -12.24 4.72
N ASP A 226 -11.47 -12.46 3.43
CA ASP A 226 -11.57 -13.79 2.81
C ASP A 226 -11.12 -13.69 1.34
N GLY A 227 -9.85 -13.33 1.18
CA GLY A 227 -9.27 -12.95 -0.09
C GLY A 227 -8.31 -14.00 -0.64
N TYR A 228 -7.91 -13.83 -1.91
CA TYR A 228 -6.95 -14.73 -2.55
C TYR A 228 -5.63 -14.84 -1.75
N ALA A 229 -5.16 -13.73 -1.16
CA ALA A 229 -3.95 -13.74 -0.35
C ALA A 229 -4.19 -14.39 1.02
N ALA A 230 -3.44 -15.45 1.31
CA ALA A 230 -3.53 -16.19 2.56
C ALA A 230 -2.24 -16.97 2.83
N TYR A 231 -1.87 -17.03 4.11
CA TYR A 231 -0.71 -17.75 4.59
C TYR A 231 -1.04 -19.17 5.01
N ASN A 232 -0.03 -20.04 4.99
CA ASN A 232 -0.14 -21.38 5.57
C ASN A 232 -0.28 -21.29 7.09
N ASN A 233 -1.33 -21.90 7.63
CA ASN A 233 -1.54 -21.98 9.07
C ASN A 233 -2.12 -23.35 9.42
N PRO A 234 -1.30 -24.28 9.95
CA PRO A 234 -1.79 -25.59 10.38
C PRO A 234 -2.88 -25.54 11.45
N ALA A 235 -2.96 -24.44 12.22
CA ALA A 235 -4.01 -24.25 13.23
C ALA A 235 -5.35 -23.77 12.63
N SER A 236 -5.38 -23.38 11.35
CA SER A 236 -6.62 -23.04 10.65
C SER A 236 -7.32 -24.32 10.14
N PRO A 237 -8.66 -24.43 10.24
CA PRO A 237 -9.39 -25.58 9.71
C PRO A 237 -9.15 -25.87 8.22
N THR A 238 -8.86 -24.83 7.43
CA THR A 238 -8.59 -24.95 5.99
C THR A 238 -7.10 -25.07 5.67
N GLY A 239 -6.22 -25.10 6.69
CA GLY A 239 -4.77 -25.00 6.54
C GLY A 239 -4.28 -23.62 6.06
N LYS A 240 -5.21 -22.67 5.83
CA LYS A 240 -4.95 -21.32 5.33
C LYS A 240 -5.62 -20.28 6.22
N THR A 241 -4.95 -19.17 6.45
CA THR A 241 -5.56 -18.00 7.08
C THR A 241 -5.48 -16.81 6.13
N PRO A 242 -6.57 -16.06 5.91
CA PRO A 242 -6.54 -14.83 5.12
C PRO A 242 -5.46 -13.86 5.60
N ASP A 243 -4.85 -13.15 4.65
CA ASP A 243 -3.85 -12.11 4.90
C ASP A 243 -4.43 -10.71 4.59
N PRO A 244 -5.30 -10.17 5.47
CA PRO A 244 -5.96 -8.90 5.20
C PRO A 244 -4.97 -7.73 5.25
N ILE A 245 -5.18 -6.74 4.38
CA ILE A 245 -4.27 -5.59 4.24
C ILE A 245 -4.02 -4.85 5.55
N VAL A 246 -5.01 -4.75 6.44
CA VAL A 246 -4.86 -4.06 7.73
C VAL A 246 -3.76 -4.69 8.58
N ARG A 247 -3.67 -6.03 8.58
CA ARG A 247 -2.62 -6.76 9.28
C ARG A 247 -1.27 -6.54 8.61
N ARG A 248 -1.24 -6.65 7.28
CA ARG A 248 -0.04 -6.54 6.44
C ARG A 248 0.60 -5.16 6.56
N VAL A 249 -0.16 -4.10 6.36
CA VAL A 249 0.35 -2.73 6.37
C VAL A 249 0.82 -2.34 7.76
N HIS A 250 0.00 -2.50 8.80
CA HIS A 250 0.43 -2.14 10.15
C HIS A 250 1.62 -3.00 10.62
N GLY A 251 1.59 -4.31 10.43
CA GLY A 251 2.66 -5.21 10.86
C GLY A 251 4.00 -4.89 10.20
N VAL A 252 4.02 -4.62 8.88
CA VAL A 252 5.27 -4.26 8.17
C VAL A 252 5.84 -2.93 8.66
N HIS A 253 5.01 -1.93 8.91
CA HIS A 253 5.49 -0.64 9.40
C HIS A 253 5.80 -0.65 10.91
N MET A 254 5.23 -1.59 11.69
CA MET A 254 5.71 -1.84 13.05
C MET A 254 7.07 -2.53 13.04
N GLY A 255 7.31 -3.43 12.08
CA GLY A 255 8.64 -3.92 11.71
C GLY A 255 9.45 -4.47 12.89
N GLU A 256 10.60 -3.86 13.18
CA GLU A 256 11.50 -4.29 14.27
C GLU A 256 10.93 -4.12 15.67
N GLU A 257 9.89 -3.31 15.85
CA GLU A 257 9.30 -3.07 17.16
C GLU A 257 8.31 -4.16 17.59
N LEU A 258 7.88 -5.02 16.66
CA LEU A 258 7.00 -6.17 16.90
C LEU A 258 7.58 -7.10 17.97
N LYS A 259 6.71 -7.66 18.82
CA LYS A 259 7.12 -8.53 19.94
C LYS A 259 7.00 -10.00 19.60
N ASN A 260 6.05 -10.35 18.76
CA ASN A 260 5.74 -11.71 18.35
C ASN A 260 5.42 -11.76 16.85
N PRO A 261 6.40 -11.40 15.99
CA PRO A 261 6.15 -11.21 14.57
C PRO A 261 5.73 -12.54 13.95
N PHE A 262 4.59 -12.50 13.26
CA PHE A 262 3.98 -13.69 12.72
C PHE A 262 4.60 -14.09 11.38
N ASN A 263 4.78 -15.40 11.16
CA ASN A 263 5.11 -16.03 9.88
C ASN A 263 6.30 -15.38 9.15
N THR A 264 7.39 -15.21 9.88
CA THR A 264 8.68 -14.66 9.42
C THR A 264 9.63 -15.73 8.87
N ASP A 265 9.16 -16.95 8.65
CA ASP A 265 10.01 -18.04 8.16
C ASP A 265 10.71 -17.60 6.86
N PRO A 266 12.05 -17.61 6.80
CA PRO A 266 12.79 -17.12 5.63
C PRO A 266 12.60 -17.99 4.38
N THR A 267 12.16 -19.24 4.55
CA THR A 267 11.96 -20.24 3.49
C THR A 267 10.50 -20.37 3.10
N THR A 268 9.57 -20.30 4.07
CA THR A 268 8.15 -20.60 3.85
C THR A 268 7.20 -19.47 4.24
N GLY A 269 7.71 -18.40 4.86
CA GLY A 269 6.90 -17.31 5.38
C GLY A 269 6.37 -16.38 4.31
N ASP A 270 5.20 -15.80 4.60
CA ASP A 270 4.49 -14.85 3.75
C ASP A 270 5.07 -13.43 3.80
N PHE A 271 5.92 -13.18 4.80
CA PHE A 271 6.71 -11.98 4.97
C PHE A 271 8.13 -12.33 5.35
N ARG A 272 8.89 -12.77 4.37
CA ARG A 272 10.32 -13.03 4.57
C ARG A 272 10.99 -11.71 4.90
N SER A 273 11.61 -11.61 6.06
CA SER A 273 12.52 -10.51 6.42
C SER A 273 11.89 -9.11 6.49
N TYR A 274 10.76 -8.94 7.19
CA TYR A 274 10.18 -7.60 7.46
C TYR A 274 10.46 -7.07 8.87
N THR A 275 10.91 -7.93 9.78
CA THR A 275 11.20 -7.55 11.17
C THR A 275 12.47 -6.69 11.33
N GLY A 276 13.15 -6.37 10.23
CA GLY A 276 14.21 -5.37 10.20
C GLY A 276 13.77 -4.04 9.58
N VAL A 277 12.48 -3.91 9.23
CA VAL A 277 11.94 -2.64 8.72
C VAL A 277 11.86 -1.65 9.87
N ILE A 278 12.38 -0.45 9.61
CA ILE A 278 12.30 0.70 10.51
C ILE A 278 11.38 1.72 9.86
N PHE A 279 10.31 2.11 10.54
CA PHE A 279 9.42 3.15 10.05
C PHE A 279 10.14 4.51 10.15
N PRO A 280 10.23 5.30 9.07
CA PRO A 280 10.97 6.56 9.08
C PRO A 280 10.30 7.67 9.92
N ALA A 281 9.08 7.45 10.41
CA ALA A 281 8.37 8.33 11.32
C ALA A 281 8.01 7.57 12.61
N ASP A 282 7.40 8.26 13.58
CA ASP A 282 6.82 7.58 14.75
C ASP A 282 5.63 6.72 14.32
N VAL A 283 5.67 5.41 14.61
CA VAL A 283 4.60 4.44 14.27
C VAL A 283 3.25 4.79 14.90
N LYS A 284 3.24 5.58 15.98
CA LYS A 284 2.02 6.13 16.58
C LYS A 284 1.41 7.26 15.76
N ASN A 285 2.10 7.81 14.76
CA ASN A 285 1.58 8.86 13.91
C ASN A 285 0.60 8.33 12.86
N CYS A 286 -0.61 7.99 13.28
CA CYS A 286 -1.64 7.41 12.43
C CYS A 286 -1.98 8.29 11.20
N THR A 287 -1.83 9.61 11.31
CA THR A 287 -2.17 10.59 10.26
C THR A 287 -1.18 10.63 9.10
N VAL A 288 -0.03 9.93 9.23
CA VAL A 288 0.88 9.68 8.12
C VAL A 288 0.16 8.91 7.01
N CYS A 289 -0.76 8.00 7.37
CA CYS A 289 -1.52 7.19 6.42
C CYS A 289 -3.02 7.54 6.43
N HIS A 290 -3.64 7.64 7.60
CA HIS A 290 -5.08 7.81 7.71
C HIS A 290 -5.53 9.23 7.36
N VAL A 291 -6.59 9.32 6.55
CA VAL A 291 -7.15 10.60 6.06
C VAL A 291 -8.39 11.06 6.84
N ASP A 292 -8.88 10.24 7.77
CA ASP A 292 -9.98 10.57 8.67
C ASP A 292 -9.84 9.86 10.02
N ASP A 293 -10.78 10.08 10.93
CA ASP A 293 -10.73 9.64 12.33
C ASP A 293 -11.04 8.16 12.57
N ARG A 294 -11.30 7.36 11.53
CA ARG A 294 -11.66 5.94 11.73
C ARG A 294 -10.56 5.12 12.39
N TRP A 295 -9.29 5.55 12.34
CA TRP A 295 -8.18 4.93 13.09
C TRP A 295 -8.37 4.99 14.61
N LYS A 296 -9.07 6.01 15.13
CA LYS A 296 -9.37 6.16 16.57
C LYS A 296 -10.82 5.85 16.92
N THR A 297 -11.78 6.00 15.99
CA THR A 297 -13.20 5.76 16.29
C THR A 297 -13.67 4.34 16.00
N LYS A 298 -12.90 3.53 15.25
CA LYS A 298 -13.24 2.14 14.92
C LYS A 298 -12.10 1.15 15.29
N PRO A 299 -11.73 1.05 16.58
CA PRO A 299 -10.75 0.04 17.01
C PRO A 299 -11.27 -1.37 16.70
N SER A 300 -10.37 -2.26 16.30
CA SER A 300 -10.68 -3.67 16.01
C SER A 300 -9.51 -4.57 16.38
N ARG A 301 -9.80 -5.83 16.72
CA ARG A 301 -8.77 -6.82 17.06
C ARG A 301 -7.75 -6.98 15.93
N GLY A 302 -8.22 -6.98 14.67
CA GLY A 302 -7.38 -7.09 13.48
C GLY A 302 -6.46 -5.90 13.25
N ALA A 303 -6.92 -4.68 13.54
CA ALA A 303 -6.10 -3.47 13.40
C ALA A 303 -5.10 -3.30 14.55
N CYS A 304 -5.59 -3.39 15.79
CA CYS A 304 -4.77 -3.19 16.99
C CYS A 304 -3.74 -4.31 17.15
N GLY A 305 -4.15 -5.57 16.95
CA GLY A 305 -3.29 -6.74 17.05
C GLY A 305 -2.26 -6.87 15.92
N ALA A 306 -2.29 -6.00 14.92
CA ALA A 306 -1.25 -5.96 13.89
C ALA A 306 0.05 -5.30 14.39
N CYS A 307 -0.03 -4.34 15.31
CA CYS A 307 1.13 -3.76 15.99
C CYS A 307 1.29 -4.33 17.41
N HIS A 308 0.18 -4.53 18.13
CA HIS A 308 0.15 -5.18 19.45
C HIS A 308 0.06 -6.70 19.29
N ASP A 309 1.06 -7.28 18.64
CA ASP A 309 1.11 -8.68 18.20
C ASP A 309 1.36 -9.71 19.33
N ASP A 310 1.67 -9.23 20.52
CA ASP A 310 1.74 -10.00 21.76
C ASP A 310 0.43 -10.04 22.55
N ILE A 311 -0.66 -9.46 22.04
CA ILE A 311 -1.97 -9.48 22.68
C ILE A 311 -2.90 -10.51 22.04
N LEU A 312 -3.33 -11.49 22.83
CA LEU A 312 -4.40 -12.40 22.47
C LEU A 312 -5.76 -11.79 22.86
N PHE A 313 -6.60 -11.52 21.87
CA PHE A 313 -7.98 -11.07 22.07
C PHE A 313 -8.99 -12.22 22.22
N GLY A 314 -8.57 -13.47 22.01
CA GLY A 314 -9.42 -14.66 22.20
C GLY A 314 -9.35 -15.23 23.62
N GLU A 315 -9.97 -16.40 23.78
CA GLU A 315 -9.90 -17.17 25.03
C GLU A 315 -8.46 -17.59 25.36
N VAL A 316 -8.09 -17.46 26.62
CA VAL A 316 -6.79 -17.92 27.13
C VAL A 316 -6.96 -19.32 27.69
N ASN A 317 -6.73 -20.33 26.84
CA ASN A 317 -6.81 -21.73 27.23
C ASN A 317 -5.43 -22.23 27.70
N GLY A 318 -5.15 -22.05 28.99
CA GLY A 318 -3.87 -22.42 29.60
C GLY A 318 -2.81 -21.32 29.48
N SER A 319 -1.53 -21.70 29.60
CA SER A 319 -0.43 -20.74 29.55
C SER A 319 -0.13 -20.32 28.11
N LEU A 320 -0.07 -19.01 27.87
CA LEU A 320 0.37 -18.48 26.59
C LEU A 320 1.89 -18.57 26.44
N PRO A 321 2.41 -18.89 25.24
CA PRO A 321 3.84 -18.84 24.99
C PRO A 321 4.32 -17.39 25.09
N ALA A 322 5.44 -17.16 25.76
CA ALA A 322 6.05 -15.82 25.81
C ALA A 322 6.43 -15.35 24.39
N PRO A 323 6.22 -14.05 24.05
CA PRO A 323 5.80 -12.96 24.94
C PRO A 323 4.28 -12.72 24.97
N MET A 324 3.47 -13.63 24.43
CA MET A 324 2.02 -13.43 24.33
C MET A 324 1.36 -13.32 25.71
N ARG A 325 0.38 -12.43 25.80
CA ARG A 325 -0.48 -12.25 26.97
C ARG A 325 -1.94 -12.08 26.55
N GLY A 326 -2.86 -12.45 27.43
CA GLY A 326 -4.28 -12.21 27.22
C GLY A 326 -4.62 -10.71 27.26
N HIS A 327 -5.60 -10.30 26.48
CA HIS A 327 -6.16 -8.97 26.57
C HIS A 327 -6.74 -8.72 27.98
N ILE A 328 -6.31 -7.65 28.65
CA ILE A 328 -6.64 -7.39 30.07
C ILE A 328 -8.14 -7.22 30.32
N GLY A 329 -8.89 -6.72 29.33
CA GLY A 329 -10.35 -6.62 29.39
C GLY A 329 -11.07 -7.95 29.16
N GLY A 330 -10.34 -9.06 29.13
CA GLY A 330 -10.87 -10.38 28.82
C GLY A 330 -11.02 -10.65 27.32
N PRO A 331 -11.44 -11.88 26.97
CA PRO A 331 -11.65 -12.31 25.59
C PRO A 331 -12.73 -11.47 24.91
N GLN A 332 -12.50 -11.13 23.64
CA GLN A 332 -13.37 -10.30 22.80
C GLN A 332 -13.89 -11.14 21.64
N ALA A 333 -15.19 -11.41 21.62
CA ALA A 333 -15.82 -12.21 20.55
C ALA A 333 -15.88 -11.46 19.20
N ASN A 334 -16.04 -10.14 19.25
CA ASN A 334 -16.12 -9.24 18.10
C ASN A 334 -15.56 -7.86 18.44
N ASP A 335 -15.60 -6.93 17.48
CA ASP A 335 -15.00 -5.60 17.62
C ASP A 335 -15.99 -4.53 18.12
N LEU A 336 -17.25 -4.90 18.42
CA LEU A 336 -18.32 -3.94 18.71
C LEU A 336 -18.11 -3.16 20.01
N ALA A 337 -17.50 -3.81 21.02
CA ALA A 337 -17.31 -3.23 22.34
C ALA A 337 -15.96 -2.49 22.50
N CYS A 338 -15.08 -2.55 21.49
CA CYS A 338 -13.72 -2.00 21.61
C CYS A 338 -13.74 -0.51 21.94
N SER A 339 -14.60 0.27 21.27
CA SER A 339 -14.70 1.72 21.47
C SER A 339 -15.27 2.14 22.83
N THR A 340 -15.95 1.23 23.54
CA THR A 340 -16.47 1.49 24.89
C THR A 340 -15.34 1.62 25.91
N CYS A 341 -14.33 0.75 25.83
CA CYS A 341 -13.15 0.79 26.71
C CYS A 341 -12.01 1.64 26.12
N HIS A 342 -11.92 1.68 24.80
CA HIS A 342 -10.93 2.45 24.04
C HIS A 342 -11.62 3.56 23.22
N PRO A 343 -12.12 4.62 23.88
CA PRO A 343 -12.74 5.72 23.19
C PRO A 343 -11.74 6.47 22.30
N ALA A 344 -12.25 7.26 21.36
CA ALA A 344 -11.41 7.89 20.35
C ALA A 344 -10.40 8.87 20.95
N ASP A 345 -10.86 9.82 21.77
CA ASP A 345 -10.06 10.99 22.13
C ASP A 345 -9.57 11.01 23.57
N SER A 346 -10.42 10.68 24.55
CA SER A 346 -10.04 10.73 25.97
C SER A 346 -10.89 9.80 26.84
N GLY A 347 -10.38 9.49 28.03
CA GLY A 347 -11.08 8.69 29.04
C GLY A 347 -11.12 7.19 28.71
N GLY A 348 -12.14 6.51 29.27
CA GLY A 348 -12.24 5.05 29.21
C GLY A 348 -11.09 4.36 29.96
N VAL A 349 -10.78 3.12 29.58
CA VAL A 349 -9.61 2.40 30.09
C VAL A 349 -8.34 2.99 29.48
N LYS A 350 -8.36 3.22 28.16
CA LYS A 350 -7.25 3.85 27.43
C LYS A 350 -7.76 4.37 26.10
N ALA A 351 -7.90 5.69 25.95
CA ALA A 351 -8.29 6.29 24.69
C ALA A 351 -7.23 6.09 23.59
N VAL A 352 -7.69 5.91 22.35
CA VAL A 352 -6.80 5.58 21.22
C VAL A 352 -5.88 6.75 20.89
N ALA A 353 -6.40 7.97 20.76
CA ALA A 353 -5.59 9.14 20.42
C ALA A 353 -4.58 9.51 21.53
N GLU A 354 -4.96 9.36 22.81
CA GLU A 354 -4.04 9.58 23.93
C GLU A 354 -2.90 8.57 23.95
N ALA A 355 -3.19 7.28 23.72
CA ALA A 355 -2.18 6.23 23.69
C ALA A 355 -1.21 6.38 22.49
N HIS A 356 -1.71 6.88 21.36
CA HIS A 356 -0.94 7.09 20.14
C HIS A 356 -0.48 8.54 19.97
N LYS A 357 -0.41 9.30 21.07
CA LYS A 357 0.12 10.66 21.01
C LYS A 357 1.59 10.61 20.62
N VAL A 358 1.90 11.29 19.53
CA VAL A 358 3.26 11.51 19.06
C VAL A 358 3.83 12.66 19.88
N PRO A 359 4.93 12.46 20.63
CA PRO A 359 5.60 13.57 21.30
C PRO A 359 6.08 14.57 20.24
N PRO A 360 6.14 15.88 20.57
CA PRO A 360 6.81 16.83 19.69
C PRO A 360 8.20 16.30 19.36
N ALA A 361 8.64 16.46 18.10
CA ALA A 361 9.97 16.03 17.70
C ALA A 361 10.98 16.66 18.65
N PRO A 362 11.91 15.90 19.25
CA PRO A 362 12.86 16.40 20.24
C PRO A 362 13.96 17.28 19.60
N MET A 363 13.65 17.97 18.50
CA MET A 363 14.57 18.82 17.80
C MET A 363 14.42 20.25 18.32
N ASN A 364 15.32 20.59 19.24
CA ASN A 364 15.61 21.97 19.58
C ASN A 364 15.88 22.78 18.30
N GLU A 365 15.19 23.91 18.13
CA GLU A 365 15.40 24.77 16.97
C GLU A 365 16.85 25.30 17.00
N ALA A 366 17.63 25.03 15.97
CA ALA A 366 18.97 25.56 15.80
C ALA A 366 18.95 26.70 14.77
N LEU A 367 19.02 27.93 15.25
CA LEU A 367 19.19 29.10 14.39
C LEU A 367 20.67 29.32 14.12
N VAL A 368 21.06 29.15 12.87
CA VAL A 368 22.40 29.47 12.39
C VAL A 368 22.35 30.80 11.65
N SER A 369 23.12 31.78 12.13
CA SER A 369 23.29 33.06 11.46
C SER A 369 24.78 33.35 11.25
N MET A 370 25.08 34.27 10.34
CA MET A 370 26.43 34.66 10.02
C MET A 370 26.50 36.18 9.89
N THR A 371 27.60 36.80 10.32
CA THR A 371 27.81 38.25 10.14
C THR A 371 27.81 38.58 8.65
N PRO A 372 27.07 39.61 8.18
CA PRO A 372 26.99 39.95 6.77
C PRO A 372 28.35 40.33 6.17
N PRO A 373 28.57 40.14 4.85
CA PRO A 373 29.81 40.53 4.19
C PRO A 373 30.01 42.05 4.27
N GLY A 374 31.27 42.51 4.34
CA GLY A 374 31.58 43.93 4.53
C GLY A 374 31.06 44.82 3.40
N ASN A 375 30.95 44.27 2.19
CA ASN A 375 30.39 44.96 1.02
C ASN A 375 28.87 44.78 0.83
N GLY A 376 28.19 44.06 1.73
CA GLY A 376 26.74 43.82 1.70
C GLY A 376 26.24 42.86 0.59
N LYS A 377 27.13 42.24 -0.19
CA LYS A 377 26.75 41.34 -1.30
C LYS A 377 27.40 39.96 -1.20
N PHE A 378 28.71 39.89 -0.97
CA PHE A 378 29.46 38.63 -0.92
C PHE A 378 30.76 38.79 -0.12
N TYR A 379 31.23 37.73 0.52
CA TYR A 379 32.51 37.76 1.24
C TYR A 379 33.69 37.85 0.27
N VAL A 380 34.74 38.57 0.65
CA VAL A 380 36.00 38.68 -0.10
C VAL A 380 37.18 38.12 0.70
N ALA A 381 38.31 37.89 0.01
CA ALA A 381 39.51 37.37 0.65
C ALA A 381 39.96 38.27 1.81
N GLY A 382 40.19 37.66 2.98
CA GLY A 382 40.57 38.35 4.20
C GLY A 382 39.40 38.71 5.14
N GLU A 383 38.14 38.56 4.72
CA GLU A 383 37.00 38.69 5.64
C GLU A 383 36.89 37.48 6.58
N THR A 384 36.50 37.74 7.83
CA THR A 384 36.35 36.73 8.89
C THR A 384 34.89 36.64 9.36
N PRO A 385 33.99 35.98 8.59
CA PRO A 385 32.59 35.83 9.00
C PRO A 385 32.48 35.08 10.33
N LYS A 386 31.71 35.65 11.26
CA LYS A 386 31.37 35.00 12.51
C LYS A 386 30.06 34.25 12.35
N VAL A 387 30.11 32.94 12.53
CA VAL A 387 28.92 32.08 12.63
C VAL A 387 28.40 32.13 14.06
N THR A 388 27.11 32.36 14.21
CA THR A 388 26.39 32.28 15.50
C THR A 388 25.40 31.14 15.40
N VAL A 389 25.45 30.24 16.38
CA VAL A 389 24.47 29.16 16.54
C VAL A 389 23.71 29.43 17.82
N VAL A 390 22.39 29.54 17.73
CA VAL A 390 21.50 29.62 18.88
C VAL A 390 20.65 28.37 18.88
N ILE A 391 20.81 27.55 19.91
CA ILE A 391 19.96 26.38 20.14
C ILE A 391 18.84 26.82 21.08
N LYS A 392 17.59 26.49 20.76
CA LYS A 392 16.44 26.84 21.58
C LYS A 392 15.70 25.59 22.08
N ASP A 393 15.10 25.70 23.26
CA ASP A 393 14.15 24.71 23.77
C ASP A 393 12.83 24.69 22.97
N ASP A 394 11.97 23.72 23.26
CA ASP A 394 10.63 23.58 22.66
C ASP A 394 9.70 24.78 22.93
N LYS A 395 10.07 25.70 23.83
CA LYS A 395 9.35 26.95 24.13
C LYS A 395 9.96 28.17 23.42
N GLY A 396 11.01 27.98 22.62
CA GLY A 396 11.71 29.02 21.88
C GLY A 396 12.75 29.82 22.68
N ASN A 397 13.07 29.39 23.91
CA ASN A 397 14.09 30.04 24.74
C ASN A 397 15.48 29.51 24.38
N PRO A 398 16.52 30.35 24.33
CA PRO A 398 17.89 29.88 24.18
C PRO A 398 18.28 28.90 25.30
N LEU A 399 18.95 27.80 24.93
CA LEU A 399 19.54 26.82 25.84
C LEU A 399 20.95 27.23 26.31
#